data_AF-A7RSV2-F1
#
_entry.id   AF-A7RSV2-F1
#
_cell.length_a   1.000
_cell.length_b   1.000
_cell.length_c   1.000
_cell.angle_alpha   90.00
_cell.angle_beta   90.00
_cell.angle_gamma   90.00
#
_symmetry.space_group_name_H-M   'P 1'
#
loop_
_entity.id
_entity.type
_entity.pdbx_description
1 polymer ?
#
loop_
_entity_poly.entity_id
_entity_poly.type
_entity_poly.pdbx_seq_one_letter_code
_entity_poly.pdbx_strand_id
1 'polypeptide(L)' 'DGNWGRWSEWSSCSVTCDNGVQSRHRSCNAPAPSKYGKTCAGSNKQTAVCTVRRCKLG' A
#
# COMPACT_ATOMS: atom_id res chain seq x y z
N ASP A 1 7.65 18.95 -10.58
CA ASP A 1 6.69 18.19 -9.75
C ASP A 1 7.22 16.79 -9.51
N GLY A 2 6.97 16.22 -8.34
CA GLY A 2 7.39 14.85 -8.04
C GLY A 2 6.47 13.81 -8.68
N ASN A 3 6.99 12.61 -8.90
CA ASN A 3 6.23 11.47 -9.38
C ASN A 3 6.29 10.30 -8.39
N TRP A 4 5.22 9.52 -8.40
CA TRP A 4 5.12 8.32 -7.59
C TRP A 4 6.16 7.30 -8.02
N GLY A 5 6.94 6.82 -7.05
CA GLY A 5 7.70 5.60 -7.17
C GLY A 5 6.80 4.38 -7.27
N ARG A 6 7.42 3.22 -7.44
CA ARG A 6 6.72 1.94 -7.43
C ARG A 6 6.04 1.73 -6.08
N TRP A 7 4.90 1.06 -6.10
CA TRP A 7 4.30 0.54 -4.88
C TRP A 7 5.23 -0.48 -4.25
N SER A 8 5.29 -0.49 -2.92
CA SER A 8 5.85 -1.58 -2.15
C SER A 8 5.06 -2.87 -2.41
N GLU A 9 5.66 -3.98 -2.00
CA GLU A 9 4.89 -5.20 -1.79
C GLU A 9 3.75 -4.96 -0.79
N TRP A 10 2.71 -5.78 -0.92
CA TRP A 10 1.64 -5.82 0.06
C TRP A 10 2.18 -6.32 1.40
N SER A 11 1.70 -5.72 2.49
CA SER A 11 1.91 -6.26 3.84
C SER A 11 1.27 -7.64 3.95
N SER A 12 1.70 -8.42 4.94
CA SER A 12 0.95 -9.61 5.36
C SER A 12 -0.50 -9.25 5.65
N CYS A 13 -1.40 -10.22 5.40
CA CYS A 13 -2.81 -10.07 5.73
C CYS A 13 -2.96 -9.86 7.25
N SER A 14 -3.88 -8.99 7.66
CA SER A 14 -4.14 -8.71 9.08
C SER A 14 -4.64 -9.92 9.88
N VAL A 15 -5.04 -10.99 9.19
CA VAL A 15 -5.52 -12.24 9.75
C VAL A 15 -4.73 -13.40 9.15
N THR A 16 -4.66 -14.51 9.89
CA THR A 16 -4.05 -15.76 9.42
C THR A 16 -5.07 -16.74 8.81
N CYS A 17 -6.37 -16.42 8.91
CA CYS A 17 -7.47 -17.14 8.29
C CYS A 17 -8.67 -16.20 8.06
N ASP A 18 -9.56 -16.60 7.15
CA ASP A 18 -10.65 -15.85 6.55
C ASP A 18 -10.20 -14.57 5.82
N ASN A 19 -11.08 -13.57 5.78
CA ASN A 19 -10.86 -12.31 5.11
C ASN A 19 -10.26 -11.31 6.09
N GLY A 20 -9.15 -10.71 5.70
CA GLY A 20 -8.56 -9.59 6.40
C GLY A 20 -8.20 -8.47 5.44
N VAL A 21 -7.26 -7.64 5.88
CA VAL A 21 -6.83 -6.46 5.15
C VAL A 21 -5.32 -6.47 5.01
N GLN A 22 -4.84 -6.11 3.83
CA GLN A 22 -3.43 -5.85 3.55
C GLN A 22 -3.27 -4.42 3.04
N SER A 23 -2.07 -3.86 3.21
CA SER A 23 -1.76 -2.51 2.78
C SER A 23 -0.42 -2.44 2.07
N ARG A 24 -0.27 -1.49 1.14
CA ARG A 24 1.00 -1.17 0.49
C ARG A 24 1.18 0.33 0.41
N HIS A 25 2.42 0.75 0.28
CA HIS A 25 2.79 2.16 0.28
C HIS A 25 3.64 2.51 -0.94
N ARG A 26 3.65 3.77 -1.32
CA ARG A 26 4.55 4.30 -2.36
C ARG A 26 5.13 5.63 -1.90
N SER A 27 6.31 5.95 -2.41
CA SER A 27 7.00 7.19 -2.09
C SER A 27 6.93 8.14 -3.28
N CYS A 28 6.83 9.44 -3.02
CA CYS A 28 6.90 10.46 -4.07
C CYS A 28 8.38 10.78 -4.35
N ASN A 29 9.08 9.86 -5.00
CA ASN A 29 10.54 9.92 -5.15
C ASN A 29 11.06 9.50 -6.54
N ALA A 30 10.21 9.37 -7.56
CA ALA A 30 10.61 8.89 -8.89
C ALA A 30 10.19 9.82 -10.04
N PRO A 31 10.65 11.09 -10.10
CA PRO A 31 11.62 11.72 -9.20
C PRO A 31 10.96 12.39 -7.99
N ALA A 32 11.77 12.74 -6.99
CA ALA A 32 11.29 13.55 -5.86
C ALA A 32 10.90 14.96 -6.33
N PRO A 33 9.94 15.64 -5.65
CA PRO A 33 9.64 17.03 -5.90
C PRO A 33 10.89 17.90 -5.72
N SER A 34 11.12 18.84 -6.63
CA SER A 34 12.11 19.90 -6.42
C SER A 34 11.64 20.85 -5.31
N LYS A 35 12.53 21.72 -4.81
CA LYS A 35 12.22 22.72 -3.76
C LYS A 35 10.95 23.55 -4.04
N TYR A 36 10.65 23.78 -5.32
CA TYR A 36 9.49 24.54 -5.78
C TYR A 36 8.47 23.69 -6.56
N GLY A 37 8.71 22.38 -6.66
CA GLY A 37 7.86 21.44 -7.37
C GLY A 37 6.72 20.94 -6.47
N LYS A 38 5.59 20.59 -7.09
CA LYS A 38 4.44 20.02 -6.39
C LYS A 38 4.76 18.60 -5.90
N THR A 39 4.20 18.25 -4.75
CA THR A 39 4.16 16.87 -4.27
C THR A 39 3.23 16.02 -5.14
N CYS A 40 3.37 14.71 -5.05
CA CYS A 40 2.55 13.80 -5.83
C CYS A 40 1.09 13.84 -5.37
N ALA A 41 0.17 14.02 -6.33
CA ALA A 41 -1.26 14.00 -6.04
C ALA A 41 -1.77 12.58 -5.75
N GLY A 42 -2.69 12.46 -4.79
CA GLY A 42 -3.32 11.21 -4.38
C GLY A 42 -2.69 10.57 -3.14
N SER A 43 -3.18 9.38 -2.76
CA SER A 43 -2.73 8.68 -1.55
C SER A 43 -1.37 7.99 -1.76
N ASN A 44 -0.52 8.04 -0.72
CA ASN A 44 0.71 7.25 -0.62
C ASN A 44 0.46 5.84 -0.08
N LYS A 45 -0.78 5.53 0.34
CA LYS A 45 -1.19 4.26 0.93
C LYS A 45 -2.37 3.67 0.17
N GLN A 46 -2.32 2.37 -0.06
CA GLN A 46 -3.44 1.60 -0.59
C GLN A 46 -3.77 0.45 0.36
N THR A 47 -5.06 0.16 0.48
CA THR A 47 -5.60 -0.91 1.31
C THR A 47 -6.45 -1.82 0.43
N ALA A 48 -6.36 -3.14 0.63
CA ALA A 48 -7.15 -4.12 -0.10
C ALA A 48 -7.54 -5.29 0.82
N VAL A 49 -8.64 -5.96 0.49
CA VAL A 49 -9.03 -7.22 1.15
C VAL A 49 -8.04 -8.31 0.72
N CYS A 50 -7.66 -9.16 1.68
CA CYS A 50 -6.91 -10.39 1.44
C CYS A 50 -7.70 -11.58 1.99
N THR A 51 -7.69 -12.68 1.25
CA THR A 51 -8.33 -13.94 1.65
C THR A 51 -7.24 -14.99 1.80
N VAL A 52 -7.09 -15.56 2.99
CA VAL A 52 -6.00 -16.51 3.30
C VAL A 52 -6.49 -17.95 3.15
N ARG A 53 -7.08 -18.49 4.20
CA ARG A 53 -7.68 -19.84 4.28
C ARG A 53 -8.85 -19.75 5.24
N ARG A 54 -9.87 -20.60 5.14
CA ARG A 54 -10.94 -20.56 6.14
C ARG A 54 -10.41 -20.86 7.55
N CYS A 55 -10.93 -20.14 8.56
CA CYS A 55 -10.63 -20.48 9.95
C CYS A 55 -11.29 -21.83 10.27
N LYS A 56 -10.62 -22.65 11.09
CA LYS A 56 -11.24 -23.85 11.65
C LYS A 56 -12.14 -23.39 12.79
N LEU A 57 -13.42 -23.75 12.73
CA LEU A 57 -14.31 -23.61 13.88
C LEU A 57 -13.80 -24.59 14.94
N GLY A 58 -13.42 -24.05 16.10
CA GLY A 58 -13.04 -24.82 17.29
C GLY A 58 -14.24 -25.04 18.19
#